data_AF-A0A3D4UK73-F1
#
_entry.id   AF-A0A3D4UK73-F1
#
_cell.length_a   1.000
_cell.length_b   1.000
_cell.length_c   1.000
_cell.angle_alpha   90.00
_cell.angle_beta   90.00
_cell.angle_gamma   90.00
#
_symmetry.space_group_name_H-M   'P 1'
#
loop_
_entity.id
_entity.type
_entity.pdbx_description
1 polymer ?
#
loop_
_entity_poly.entity_id
_entity_poly.type
_entity_poly.pdbx_seq_one_letter_code
_entity_poly.pdbx_strand_id
1 'polypeptide(L)'
;DALRVARALQTGETLLVIGPPGQGVSAVDLESLFLPSEAIERAGVSAAGVIGPRAQELIASAMARLVAPAQPVLIFVHHWQPGELLTGSQLFTQTVQMLAQRGIDCVEWAAIEQPMHPSLDSVDPLGTRPRVYMVLAADSTEQSNTSGLSGVKRAEALGGVVQQLINEGRNLIISLPPSIFPSSGQPDPLVRAIEPFGISAETGRPLLHEKMGPMGRFADPVTRMLPETGDHPIAQAISGLNTVMTWAIPLEIQPTPGVDAQPLVKIVGDEQTWGESSWLTLWRRNNQSRQVMPNQPVFNASDDLRHDAWVLAAGAERTFAGQSQRLIVVGSNAIGWSGDAILAGGSQVVDGRITTRWSGNQTLFESSIAWLAGMDDLIAPGTQARTIATIKPLDAQQYSVIRWILLAGLPGLILILGMAYRLIFG
;
A
#
# COMPACT_ATOMS: atom_id res chain seq x y z
N ASP A 1 11.17 -21.87 -13.83
CA ASP A 1 11.27 -22.53 -12.52
C ASP A 1 12.59 -23.25 -12.23
N ALA A 2 13.10 -24.11 -13.12
CA ALA A 2 14.31 -24.92 -12.86
C ALA A 2 15.53 -24.11 -12.36
N LEU A 3 15.76 -22.90 -12.88
CA LEU A 3 16.82 -22.00 -12.40
C LEU A 3 16.58 -21.48 -10.97
N ARG A 4 15.33 -21.23 -10.57
CA ARG A 4 14.98 -20.79 -9.20
C ARG A 4 15.10 -21.95 -8.21
N VAL A 5 14.62 -23.12 -8.59
CA VAL A 5 14.80 -24.36 -7.81
C VAL A 5 16.29 -24.66 -7.67
N ALA A 6 17.09 -24.55 -8.74
CA ALA A 6 18.53 -24.73 -8.69
C ALA A 6 19.22 -23.69 -7.79
N ARG A 7 18.82 -22.41 -7.82
CA ARG A 7 19.34 -21.38 -6.91
C ARG A 7 19.01 -21.66 -5.45
N ALA A 8 17.77 -22.05 -5.13
CA ALA A 8 17.40 -22.41 -3.76
C ALA A 8 18.20 -23.63 -3.26
N LEU A 9 18.34 -24.66 -4.10
CA LEU A 9 19.17 -25.83 -3.79
C LEU A 9 20.67 -25.49 -3.64
N GLN A 10 21.13 -24.37 -4.21
CA GLN A 10 22.51 -23.88 -4.04
C GLN A 10 22.72 -23.11 -2.73
N THR A 11 21.68 -22.49 -2.16
CA THR A 11 21.79 -21.70 -0.93
C THR A 11 21.80 -22.55 0.34
N GLY A 12 21.25 -23.77 0.30
CA GLY A 12 21.32 -24.71 1.43
C GLY A 12 20.13 -25.66 1.53
N GLU A 13 19.64 -25.87 2.75
CA GLU A 13 18.44 -26.68 2.98
C GLU A 13 17.21 -26.02 2.36
N THR A 14 16.41 -26.79 1.62
CA THR A 14 15.28 -26.28 0.83
C THR A 14 14.07 -27.18 0.99
N LEU A 15 12.90 -26.60 1.23
CA LEU A 15 11.62 -27.28 1.11
C LEU A 15 11.17 -27.25 -0.36
N LEU A 16 10.97 -28.43 -0.95
CA LEU A 16 10.42 -28.56 -2.30
C LEU A 16 8.91 -28.82 -2.23
N VAL A 17 8.15 -28.01 -2.96
CA VAL A 17 6.72 -28.22 -3.18
C VAL A 17 6.54 -28.75 -4.59
N ILE A 18 6.15 -30.02 -4.70
CA ILE A 18 6.02 -30.73 -5.97
C ILE A 18 4.55 -30.73 -6.36
N GLY A 19 4.24 -30.14 -7.52
CA GLY A 19 2.90 -30.18 -8.08
C GLY A 19 2.56 -31.53 -8.72
N PRO A 20 1.28 -31.75 -9.08
CA PRO A 20 0.87 -32.83 -9.96
C PRO A 20 1.73 -32.94 -11.24
N PRO A 21 1.78 -34.11 -11.89
CA PRO A 21 2.52 -34.29 -13.14
C PRO A 21 2.20 -33.18 -14.16
N GLY A 22 3.24 -32.47 -14.62
CA GLY A 22 3.11 -31.35 -15.55
C GLY A 22 2.95 -29.95 -14.93
N GLN A 23 2.75 -29.82 -13.62
CA GLN A 23 2.65 -28.51 -12.92
C GLN A 23 3.96 -28.00 -12.34
N GLY A 24 5.02 -28.82 -12.32
CA GLY A 24 6.37 -28.41 -11.95
C GLY A 24 6.69 -28.53 -10.46
N VAL A 25 7.77 -27.86 -10.06
CA VAL A 25 8.33 -27.90 -8.71
C VAL A 25 8.68 -26.48 -8.28
N SER A 26 8.29 -26.12 -7.08
CA SER A 26 8.64 -24.85 -6.44
C SER A 26 9.55 -25.12 -5.24
N ALA A 27 10.42 -24.16 -4.92
CA ALA A 27 11.37 -24.25 -3.82
C ALA A 27 11.17 -23.09 -2.84
N VAL A 28 11.31 -23.41 -1.55
CA VAL A 28 11.33 -22.47 -0.42
C VAL A 28 12.64 -22.68 0.33
N ASP A 29 13.42 -21.60 0.44
CA ASP A 29 14.65 -21.61 1.22
C ASP A 29 14.34 -21.80 2.72
N LEU A 30 14.93 -22.80 3.38
CA LEU A 30 14.64 -23.09 4.78
C LEU A 30 15.13 -21.97 5.71
N GLU A 31 16.19 -21.24 5.35
CA GLU A 31 16.65 -20.08 6.13
C GLU A 31 15.60 -18.98 6.17
N SER A 32 14.73 -18.89 5.15
CA SER A 32 13.64 -17.92 5.13
C SER A 32 12.53 -18.20 6.16
N LEU A 33 12.47 -19.44 6.70
CA LEU A 33 11.52 -19.83 7.76
C LEU A 33 11.93 -19.33 9.14
N PHE A 34 13.24 -19.21 9.39
CA PHE A 34 13.77 -18.85 10.70
C PHE A 34 14.13 -17.37 10.73
N LEU A 35 13.50 -16.60 11.63
CA LEU A 35 14.01 -15.26 11.93
C LEU A 35 15.35 -15.39 12.67
N PRO A 36 16.26 -14.41 12.52
CA PRO A 36 17.45 -14.32 13.37
C PRO A 36 17.03 -14.34 14.85
N SER A 37 17.72 -15.13 15.68
CA SER A 37 17.40 -15.34 17.09
C SER A 37 17.20 -14.02 17.86
N GLU A 38 18.01 -13.01 17.52
CA GLU A 38 17.95 -11.67 18.11
C GLU A 38 16.62 -10.94 17.88
N ALA A 39 15.94 -11.20 16.76
CA ALA A 39 14.64 -10.59 16.44
C ALA A 39 13.51 -11.23 17.27
N ILE A 40 13.61 -12.54 17.51
CA ILE A 40 12.68 -13.30 18.36
C ILE A 40 12.86 -12.91 19.83
N GLU A 41 14.10 -12.79 20.29
CA GLU A 41 14.45 -12.36 21.65
C GLU A 41 14.02 -10.92 21.94
N ARG A 42 14.28 -9.97 21.02
CA ARG A 42 13.82 -8.57 21.17
C ARG A 42 12.31 -8.43 21.22
N ALA A 43 11.58 -9.33 20.55
CA ALA A 43 10.13 -9.32 20.53
C ALA A 43 9.50 -9.96 21.79
N GLY A 44 10.26 -10.73 22.58
CA GLY A 44 9.71 -11.47 23.72
C GLY A 44 8.69 -12.55 23.31
N VAL A 45 8.79 -13.04 22.08
CA VAL A 45 7.83 -13.96 21.46
C VAL A 45 8.39 -15.38 21.43
N SER A 46 7.54 -16.39 21.66
CA SER A 46 7.95 -17.79 21.47
C SER A 46 8.24 -18.08 19.99
N ALA A 47 9.32 -18.81 19.68
CA ALA A 47 9.68 -19.18 18.32
C ALA A 47 8.52 -19.87 17.56
N ALA A 48 7.70 -20.66 18.26
CA ALA A 48 6.51 -21.31 17.71
C ALA A 48 5.45 -20.33 17.20
N GLY A 49 5.31 -19.16 17.85
CA GLY A 49 4.35 -18.11 17.46
C GLY A 49 4.73 -17.36 16.19
N VAL A 50 5.97 -17.52 15.71
CA VAL A 50 6.52 -16.85 14.52
C VAL A 50 6.70 -17.84 13.37
N ILE A 51 7.25 -19.02 13.65
CA ILE A 51 7.62 -20.01 12.63
C ILE A 51 6.37 -20.54 11.91
N GLY A 52 5.29 -20.84 12.64
CA GLY A 52 4.07 -21.42 12.07
C GLY A 52 3.41 -20.55 10.99
N PRO A 53 3.04 -19.29 11.29
CA PRO A 53 2.44 -18.38 10.31
C PRO A 53 3.35 -18.11 9.10
N ARG A 54 4.66 -17.96 9.33
CA ARG A 54 5.64 -17.71 8.26
C ARG A 54 5.82 -18.93 7.35
N ALA A 55 5.85 -20.13 7.93
CA ALA A 55 5.83 -21.37 7.16
C ALA A 55 4.57 -21.49 6.30
N GLN A 56 3.41 -21.15 6.86
CA GLN A 56 2.16 -21.16 6.12
C GLN A 56 2.17 -20.17 4.95
N GLU A 57 2.71 -18.97 5.15
CA GLU A 57 2.85 -17.96 4.09
C GLU A 57 3.80 -18.42 2.96
N LEU A 58 4.95 -18.96 3.32
CA LEU A 58 5.94 -19.46 2.34
C LEU A 58 5.42 -20.67 1.56
N ILE A 59 4.75 -21.61 2.23
CA ILE A 59 4.13 -22.78 1.57
C ILE A 59 2.97 -22.32 0.67
N ALA A 60 2.11 -21.42 1.14
CA ALA A 60 1.03 -20.87 0.32
C ALA A 60 1.57 -20.17 -0.93
N SER A 61 2.65 -19.39 -0.80
CA SER A 61 3.33 -18.77 -1.94
C SER A 61 3.93 -19.80 -2.91
N ALA A 62 4.53 -20.87 -2.38
CA ALA A 62 5.08 -21.94 -3.22
C ALA A 62 3.98 -22.70 -3.98
N MET A 63 2.83 -22.93 -3.33
CA MET A 63 1.65 -23.52 -3.99
C MET A 63 1.05 -22.58 -5.05
N ALA A 64 0.92 -21.29 -4.75
CA ALA A 64 0.42 -20.31 -5.71
C ALA A 64 1.28 -20.26 -6.99
N ARG A 65 2.60 -20.43 -6.87
CA ARG A 65 3.51 -20.55 -8.02
C ARG A 65 3.25 -21.77 -8.90
N LEU A 66 2.80 -22.88 -8.33
CA LEU A 66 2.43 -24.07 -9.10
C LEU A 66 1.12 -23.88 -9.88
N VAL A 67 0.19 -23.09 -9.31
CA VAL A 67 -1.10 -22.77 -9.95
C VAL A 67 -0.92 -21.73 -11.06
N ALA A 68 -0.07 -20.72 -10.83
CA ALA A 68 0.23 -19.65 -11.78
C ALA A 68 1.75 -19.61 -12.08
N PRO A 69 2.23 -20.43 -13.03
CA PRO A 69 3.67 -20.57 -13.29
C PRO A 69 4.32 -19.32 -13.89
N ALA A 70 3.55 -18.45 -14.56
CA ALA A 70 4.04 -17.21 -15.15
C ALA A 70 3.86 -16.02 -14.18
N GLN A 71 4.61 -16.01 -13.08
CA GLN A 71 4.61 -14.89 -12.12
C GLN A 71 4.96 -13.56 -12.81
N PRO A 72 4.37 -12.42 -12.41
CA PRO A 72 4.59 -11.16 -13.10
C PRO A 72 6.03 -10.63 -12.91
N VAL A 73 6.42 -9.73 -13.81
CA VAL A 73 7.59 -8.86 -13.67
C VAL A 73 7.10 -7.47 -13.30
N LEU A 74 7.58 -6.94 -12.17
CA LEU A 74 7.30 -5.59 -11.71
C LEU A 74 8.41 -4.65 -12.20
N ILE A 75 8.04 -3.62 -12.96
CA ILE A 75 8.98 -2.64 -13.52
C ILE A 75 8.78 -1.33 -12.77
N PHE A 76 9.78 -0.92 -11.99
CA PHE A 76 9.80 0.37 -11.30
C PHE A 76 10.17 1.47 -12.29
N VAL A 77 9.23 2.34 -12.63
CA VAL A 77 9.37 3.46 -13.56
C VAL A 77 9.58 4.74 -12.76
N HIS A 78 10.72 5.42 -12.94
CA HIS A 78 11.04 6.62 -12.17
C HIS A 78 11.92 7.62 -12.93
N HIS A 79 12.17 8.75 -12.28
CA HIS A 79 12.91 9.90 -12.82
C HIS A 79 14.37 10.03 -12.34
N TRP A 80 14.80 9.21 -11.37
CA TRP A 80 16.18 9.18 -10.85
C TRP A 80 17.19 8.60 -11.83
N GLN A 81 18.48 8.64 -11.46
CA GLN A 81 19.55 8.04 -12.27
C GLN A 81 19.43 6.51 -12.29
N PRO A 82 19.91 5.84 -13.35
CA PRO A 82 19.91 4.38 -13.40
C PRO A 82 20.68 3.75 -12.23
N GLY A 83 20.05 2.77 -11.58
CA GLY A 83 20.57 2.04 -10.41
C GLY A 83 20.32 2.76 -9.08
N GLU A 84 19.80 3.99 -9.09
CA GLU A 84 19.59 4.77 -7.88
C GLU A 84 18.46 4.21 -7.03
N LEU A 85 17.39 3.66 -7.64
CA LEU A 85 16.25 3.19 -6.88
C LEU A 85 16.56 1.86 -6.18
N LEU A 86 16.91 0.81 -6.92
CA LEU A 86 17.05 -0.54 -6.38
C LEU A 86 18.42 -0.81 -5.76
N THR A 87 19.48 -0.13 -6.20
CA THR A 87 20.85 -0.34 -5.69
C THR A 87 21.30 0.78 -4.76
N GLY A 88 21.01 2.05 -5.11
CA GLY A 88 21.53 3.22 -4.40
C GLY A 88 20.75 3.62 -3.13
N SER A 89 19.43 3.75 -3.24
CA SER A 89 18.59 4.41 -2.22
C SER A 89 18.19 3.50 -1.05
N GLN A 90 18.28 2.18 -1.25
CA GLN A 90 17.81 1.15 -0.33
C GLN A 90 16.34 1.30 0.10
N LEU A 91 15.52 2.06 -0.65
CA LEU A 91 14.13 2.35 -0.28
C LEU A 91 13.17 1.17 -0.51
N PHE A 92 13.56 0.23 -1.37
CA PHE A 92 12.77 -0.94 -1.77
C PHE A 92 13.56 -2.26 -1.65
N THR A 93 14.72 -2.28 -1.00
CA THR A 93 15.57 -3.47 -0.92
C THR A 93 14.83 -4.65 -0.30
N GLN A 94 14.22 -4.44 0.87
CA GLN A 94 13.50 -5.48 1.60
C GLN A 94 12.21 -5.86 0.87
N THR A 95 11.52 -4.88 0.29
CA THR A 95 10.32 -5.08 -0.52
C THR A 95 10.62 -5.93 -1.75
N VAL A 96 11.70 -5.66 -2.47
CA VAL A 96 12.13 -6.44 -3.63
C VAL A 96 12.53 -7.85 -3.22
N GLN A 97 13.24 -8.02 -2.11
CA GLN A 97 13.56 -9.36 -1.58
C GLN A 97 12.28 -10.15 -1.24
N MET A 98 11.32 -9.49 -0.61
CA MET A 98 10.02 -10.06 -0.27
C MET A 98 9.23 -10.47 -1.53
N LEU A 99 9.20 -9.64 -2.57
CA LEU A 99 8.58 -9.97 -3.86
C LEU A 99 9.31 -11.12 -4.58
N ALA A 100 10.64 -11.14 -4.54
CA ALA A 100 11.46 -12.18 -5.16
C ALA A 100 11.19 -13.56 -4.55
N GLN A 101 10.96 -13.63 -3.23
CA GLN A 101 10.54 -14.85 -2.53
C GLN A 101 9.18 -15.38 -3.03
N ARG A 102 8.32 -14.50 -3.55
CA ARG A 102 7.03 -14.85 -4.14
C ARG A 102 7.08 -15.16 -5.63
N GLY A 103 8.25 -15.07 -6.26
CA GLY A 103 8.40 -15.32 -7.68
C GLY A 103 8.28 -14.08 -8.57
N ILE A 104 8.06 -12.91 -7.98
CA ILE A 104 7.93 -11.65 -8.70
C ILE A 104 9.33 -11.07 -8.87
N ASP A 105 9.76 -10.92 -10.12
CA ASP A 105 11.03 -10.27 -10.41
C ASP A 105 10.82 -8.76 -10.56
N CYS A 106 11.77 -7.99 -10.04
CA CYS A 106 11.74 -6.54 -10.06
C CYS A 106 12.83 -6.00 -10.97
N VAL A 107 12.48 -5.07 -11.85
CA VAL A 107 13.41 -4.39 -12.76
C VAL A 107 13.25 -2.89 -12.61
N GLU A 108 14.38 -2.18 -12.67
CA GLU A 108 14.42 -0.72 -12.62
C GLU A 108 14.35 -0.12 -14.03
N TRP A 109 13.61 0.96 -14.20
CA TRP A 109 13.58 1.78 -15.41
C TRP A 109 13.62 3.28 -15.07
N ALA A 110 14.79 3.88 -15.27
CA ALA A 110 15.02 5.31 -15.18
C ALA A 110 14.49 6.02 -16.44
N ALA A 111 13.17 6.10 -16.61
CA ALA A 111 12.51 6.41 -17.88
C ALA A 111 12.85 7.78 -18.49
N ILE A 112 13.34 8.74 -17.70
CA ILE A 112 13.79 10.05 -18.21
C ILE A 112 15.19 9.96 -18.82
N GLU A 113 16.10 9.25 -18.16
CA GLU A 113 17.49 9.09 -18.60
C GLU A 113 17.65 7.96 -19.63
N GLN A 114 16.72 6.99 -19.62
CA GLN A 114 16.69 5.82 -20.47
C GLN A 114 15.37 5.77 -21.24
N PRO A 115 15.29 6.35 -22.46
CA PRO A 115 14.04 6.45 -23.21
C PRO A 115 13.51 5.10 -23.71
N MET A 116 14.37 4.08 -23.79
CA MET A 116 13.97 2.72 -24.15
C MET A 116 13.59 1.91 -22.91
N HIS A 117 12.61 1.02 -23.06
CA HIS A 117 12.28 0.03 -22.02
C HIS A 117 13.52 -0.79 -21.62
N PRO A 118 13.62 -1.19 -20.34
CA PRO A 118 14.69 -2.07 -19.90
C PRO A 118 14.57 -3.43 -20.61
N SER A 119 15.71 -4.04 -20.95
CA SER A 119 15.71 -5.43 -21.39
C SER A 119 15.24 -6.31 -20.22
N LEU A 120 14.36 -7.25 -20.53
CA LEU A 120 13.87 -8.24 -19.58
C LEU A 120 14.48 -9.62 -19.83
N ASP A 121 15.46 -9.75 -20.72
CA ASP A 121 15.97 -11.06 -21.17
C ASP A 121 16.57 -11.89 -20.02
N SER A 122 17.06 -11.23 -18.98
CA SER A 122 17.62 -11.87 -17.78
C SER A 122 16.55 -12.47 -16.85
N VAL A 123 15.32 -11.95 -16.88
CA VAL A 123 14.22 -12.32 -15.97
C VAL A 123 13.05 -13.00 -16.68
N ASP A 124 12.81 -12.67 -17.94
CA ASP A 124 11.77 -13.22 -18.81
C ASP A 124 12.31 -13.46 -20.24
N PRO A 125 13.25 -14.42 -20.42
CA PRO A 125 13.86 -14.69 -21.72
C PRO A 125 12.86 -15.15 -22.79
N LEU A 126 11.69 -15.65 -22.39
CA LEU A 126 10.62 -16.09 -23.29
C LEU A 126 9.62 -14.97 -23.60
N GLY A 127 9.66 -13.85 -22.88
CA GLY A 127 8.72 -12.74 -23.06
C GLY A 127 7.26 -13.09 -22.76
N THR A 128 7.03 -14.10 -21.90
CA THR A 128 5.68 -14.67 -21.66
C THR A 128 5.06 -14.19 -20.35
N ARG A 129 5.83 -13.53 -19.49
CA ARG A 129 5.35 -13.14 -18.16
C ARG A 129 4.56 -11.84 -18.23
N PRO A 130 3.46 -11.72 -17.45
CA PRO A 130 2.75 -10.44 -17.32
C PRO A 130 3.69 -9.34 -16.82
N ARG A 131 3.57 -8.14 -17.39
CA ARG A 131 4.38 -6.98 -17.02
C ARG A 131 3.50 -5.97 -16.31
N VAL A 132 3.93 -5.55 -15.13
CA VAL A 132 3.24 -4.52 -14.32
C VAL A 132 4.19 -3.35 -14.15
N TYR A 133 3.75 -2.14 -14.50
CA TYR A 133 4.55 -0.93 -14.40
C TYR A 133 4.18 -0.16 -13.14
N MET A 134 5.10 0.00 -12.20
CA MET A 134 4.92 0.82 -11.01
C MET A 134 5.59 2.17 -11.21
N VAL A 135 4.81 3.23 -11.26
CA VAL A 135 5.31 4.58 -11.51
C VAL A 135 5.53 5.32 -10.19
N LEU A 136 6.77 5.74 -9.98
CA LEU A 136 7.20 6.55 -8.85
C LEU A 136 7.28 7.99 -9.34
N ALA A 137 6.23 8.74 -9.01
CA ALA A 137 6.11 10.14 -9.38
C ALA A 137 7.28 10.99 -8.87
N ALA A 138 7.64 12.00 -9.66
CA ALA A 138 8.63 12.98 -9.25
C ALA A 138 8.07 13.95 -8.21
N ASP A 139 8.89 14.31 -7.22
CA ASP A 139 8.58 15.44 -6.35
C ASP A 139 8.74 16.74 -7.16
N SER A 140 7.60 17.33 -7.53
CA SER A 140 7.53 18.58 -8.29
C SER A 140 8.15 19.78 -7.56
N THR A 141 8.36 19.69 -6.24
CA THR A 141 8.96 20.73 -5.41
C THR A 141 10.49 20.68 -5.40
N GLU A 142 11.09 19.58 -5.86
CA GLU A 142 12.53 19.42 -5.89
C GLU A 142 13.18 20.43 -6.83
N GLN A 143 14.27 21.04 -6.35
CA GLN A 143 15.10 21.90 -7.16
C GLN A 143 15.83 21.09 -8.25
N SER A 144 16.46 21.79 -9.19
CA SER A 144 17.26 21.13 -10.22
C SER A 144 18.33 20.25 -9.58
N ASN A 145 18.38 18.98 -10.00
CA ASN A 145 19.38 18.01 -9.58
C ASN A 145 20.60 18.06 -10.52
N THR A 146 21.53 17.13 -10.34
CA THR A 146 22.71 16.95 -11.19
C THR A 146 22.40 16.69 -12.68
N SER A 147 21.21 16.19 -13.04
CA SER A 147 20.78 16.08 -14.45
C SER A 147 20.22 17.40 -15.03
N GLY A 148 20.18 18.47 -14.24
CA GLY A 148 19.85 19.83 -14.68
C GLY A 148 18.35 20.11 -14.84
N LEU A 149 17.49 19.09 -14.82
CA LEU A 149 16.04 19.25 -14.87
C LEU A 149 15.49 19.63 -13.49
N SER A 150 14.51 20.52 -13.44
CA SER A 150 13.75 20.81 -12.22
C SER A 150 12.75 19.69 -11.92
N GLY A 151 12.24 19.61 -10.68
CA GLY A 151 11.17 18.67 -10.32
C GLY A 151 9.94 18.77 -11.23
N VAL A 152 9.55 20.00 -11.59
CA VAL A 152 8.48 20.27 -12.57
C VAL A 152 8.75 19.59 -13.92
N LYS A 153 9.93 19.80 -14.52
CA LYS A 153 10.26 19.19 -15.82
C LYS A 153 10.34 17.67 -15.75
N ARG A 154 10.81 17.12 -14.62
CA ARG A 154 10.83 15.66 -14.40
C ARG A 154 9.41 15.10 -14.30
N ALA A 155 8.51 15.79 -13.59
CA ALA A 155 7.11 15.40 -13.50
C ALA A 155 6.40 15.44 -14.87
N GLU A 156 6.64 16.48 -15.67
CA GLU A 156 6.11 16.58 -17.05
C GLU A 156 6.60 15.44 -17.94
N ALA A 157 7.91 15.19 -17.93
CA ALA A 157 8.51 14.11 -18.72
C ALA A 157 7.96 12.73 -18.29
N LEU A 158 7.83 12.49 -16.99
CA LEU A 158 7.27 11.24 -16.47
C LEU A 158 5.78 11.10 -16.83
N GLY A 159 4.99 12.18 -16.81
CA GLY A 159 3.62 12.18 -17.32
C GLY A 159 3.53 11.77 -18.79
N GLY A 160 4.48 12.22 -19.62
CA GLY A 160 4.62 11.77 -21.00
C GLY A 160 4.88 10.27 -21.13
N VAL A 161 5.77 9.72 -20.29
CA VAL A 161 6.04 8.27 -20.22
C VAL A 161 4.79 7.49 -19.81
N VAL A 162 4.05 7.97 -18.81
CA VAL A 162 2.79 7.34 -18.38
C VAL A 162 1.76 7.33 -19.50
N GLN A 163 1.60 8.46 -20.20
CA GLN A 163 0.70 8.55 -21.34
C GLN A 163 1.08 7.55 -22.44
N GLN A 164 2.38 7.40 -22.71
CA GLN A 164 2.87 6.40 -23.66
C GLN A 164 2.51 4.97 -23.21
N LEU A 165 2.79 4.61 -21.96
CA LEU A 165 2.46 3.30 -21.40
C LEU A 165 0.95 3.00 -21.51
N ILE A 166 0.11 3.99 -21.23
CA ILE A 166 -1.35 3.87 -21.36
C ILE A 166 -1.75 3.66 -22.82
N ASN A 167 -1.16 4.41 -23.76
CA ASN A 167 -1.44 4.28 -25.19
C ASN A 167 -0.94 2.96 -25.79
N GLU A 168 0.06 2.34 -25.17
CA GLU A 168 0.55 0.99 -25.51
C GLU A 168 -0.31 -0.14 -24.90
N GLY A 169 -1.36 0.18 -24.16
CA GLY A 169 -2.20 -0.83 -23.52
C GLY A 169 -1.56 -1.49 -22.29
N ARG A 170 -0.54 -0.87 -21.67
CA ARG A 170 0.13 -1.45 -20.50
C ARG A 170 -0.76 -1.36 -19.26
N ASN A 171 -0.52 -2.28 -18.32
CA ASN A 171 -1.11 -2.27 -16.99
C ASN A 171 -0.16 -1.60 -16.00
N LEU A 172 -0.67 -0.68 -15.20
CA LEU A 172 0.15 0.16 -14.35
C LEU A 172 -0.45 0.44 -12.99
N ILE A 173 0.43 0.62 -12.01
CA ILE A 173 0.14 1.22 -10.71
C ILE A 173 0.87 2.56 -10.61
N ILE A 174 0.14 3.64 -10.31
CA ILE A 174 0.71 4.97 -10.14
C ILE A 174 0.50 5.43 -8.70
N SER A 175 1.58 5.95 -8.10
CA SER A 175 1.51 6.69 -6.84
C SER A 175 1.50 8.19 -7.13
N LEU A 176 0.50 8.91 -6.63
CA LEU A 176 0.34 10.35 -6.82
C LEU A 176 0.71 11.10 -5.51
N PRO A 177 1.87 11.79 -5.47
CA PRO A 177 2.27 12.63 -4.36
C PRO A 177 1.64 14.03 -4.45
N PRO A 178 1.80 14.87 -3.42
CA PRO A 178 1.50 16.29 -3.51
C PRO A 178 2.25 16.95 -4.67
N SER A 179 1.57 17.91 -5.32
CA SER A 179 2.01 18.51 -6.57
C SER A 179 1.74 20.00 -6.60
N ILE A 180 2.71 20.78 -7.11
CA ILE A 180 2.58 22.24 -7.19
C ILE A 180 1.84 22.72 -8.45
N PHE A 181 1.58 21.83 -9.43
CA PHE A 181 0.91 22.21 -10.67
C PHE A 181 -0.48 22.83 -10.40
N PRO A 182 -1.37 22.25 -9.58
CA PRO A 182 -2.68 22.83 -9.32
C PRO A 182 -2.61 24.20 -8.65
N SER A 183 -1.61 24.45 -7.78
CA SER A 183 -1.38 25.76 -7.17
C SER A 183 -1.05 26.85 -8.21
N SER A 184 -0.58 26.46 -9.39
CA SER A 184 -0.32 27.36 -10.52
C SER A 184 -1.45 27.43 -11.55
N GLY A 185 -2.60 26.78 -11.29
CA GLY A 185 -3.70 26.65 -12.23
C GLY A 185 -3.43 25.69 -13.40
N GLN A 186 -2.38 24.88 -13.31
CA GLN A 186 -2.06 23.86 -14.31
C GLN A 186 -2.50 22.48 -13.81
N PRO A 187 -3.01 21.60 -14.67
CA PRO A 187 -3.30 20.23 -14.25
C PRO A 187 -1.99 19.46 -14.07
N ASP A 188 -1.99 18.56 -13.10
CA ASP A 188 -0.86 17.66 -12.85
C ASP A 188 -0.66 16.71 -14.05
N PRO A 189 0.58 16.57 -14.56
CA PRO A 189 0.85 15.77 -15.75
C PRO A 189 0.56 14.26 -15.58
N LEU A 190 0.69 13.72 -14.37
CA LEU A 190 0.34 12.32 -14.08
C LEU A 190 -1.16 12.14 -13.97
N VAL A 191 -1.87 13.07 -13.35
CA VAL A 191 -3.33 13.06 -13.26
C VAL A 191 -3.94 13.15 -14.67
N ARG A 192 -3.44 14.08 -15.50
CA ARG A 192 -3.88 14.21 -16.89
C ARG A 192 -3.74 12.90 -17.67
N ALA A 193 -2.65 12.17 -17.46
CA ALA A 193 -2.40 10.92 -18.18
C ALA A 193 -3.42 9.82 -17.82
N ILE A 194 -3.96 9.81 -16.60
CA ILE A 194 -4.91 8.80 -16.12
C ILE A 194 -6.39 9.19 -16.29
N GLU A 195 -6.71 10.43 -16.65
CA GLU A 195 -8.08 10.90 -16.91
C GLU A 195 -8.90 9.96 -17.84
N PRO A 196 -8.33 9.31 -18.88
CA PRO A 196 -9.08 8.36 -19.72
C PRO A 196 -9.60 7.11 -19.00
N PHE A 197 -9.22 6.89 -17.74
CA PHE A 197 -9.75 5.83 -16.87
C PHE A 197 -10.84 6.34 -15.91
N GLY A 198 -11.30 7.59 -16.06
CA GLY A 198 -12.32 8.16 -15.18
C GLY A 198 -11.84 8.41 -13.76
N ILE A 199 -10.52 8.53 -13.54
CA ILE A 199 -9.94 8.85 -12.24
C ILE A 199 -9.27 10.22 -12.34
N SER A 200 -9.63 11.13 -11.44
CA SER A 200 -8.95 12.42 -11.20
C SER A 200 -8.44 12.48 -9.76
N ALA A 201 -7.57 13.44 -9.46
CA ALA A 201 -6.97 13.59 -8.14
C ALA A 201 -6.70 15.05 -7.77
N GLU A 202 -6.92 15.39 -6.50
CA GLU A 202 -6.66 16.71 -5.93
C GLU A 202 -5.20 16.82 -5.45
N THR A 203 -4.22 16.66 -6.34
CA THR A 203 -2.78 16.60 -5.97
C THR A 203 -2.25 17.90 -5.35
N GLY A 204 -2.97 19.02 -5.50
CA GLY A 204 -2.66 20.29 -4.84
C GLY A 204 -3.18 20.42 -3.42
N ARG A 205 -3.97 19.45 -2.93
CA ARG A 205 -4.63 19.49 -1.62
C ARG A 205 -4.51 18.15 -0.89
N PRO A 206 -3.28 17.77 -0.43
CA PRO A 206 -3.11 16.57 0.37
C PRO A 206 -3.91 16.63 1.66
N LEU A 207 -4.35 15.46 2.12
CA LEU A 207 -5.05 15.33 3.39
C LEU A 207 -4.11 15.55 4.57
N LEU A 208 -4.54 16.44 5.47
CA LEU A 208 -3.97 16.63 6.79
C LEU A 208 -4.99 16.27 7.87
N HIS A 209 -4.47 15.88 9.03
CA HIS A 209 -5.27 15.56 10.21
C HIS A 209 -4.86 16.45 11.39
N GLU A 210 -5.82 17.06 12.07
CA GLU A 210 -5.56 17.80 13.30
C GLU A 210 -5.23 16.81 14.42
N LYS A 211 -4.09 16.99 15.08
CA LYS A 211 -3.68 16.17 16.23
C LYS A 211 -3.21 17.00 17.40
N MET A 212 -3.39 16.46 18.60
CA MET A 212 -2.85 17.04 19.82
C MET A 212 -1.45 16.50 20.08
N GLY A 213 -0.47 17.39 20.17
CA GLY A 213 0.90 17.10 20.58
C GLY A 213 1.31 17.85 21.85
N PRO A 214 2.55 17.68 22.34
CA PRO A 214 3.03 18.32 23.56
C PRO A 214 2.99 19.86 23.53
N MET A 215 3.09 20.46 22.35
CA MET A 215 3.07 21.92 22.14
C MET A 215 1.70 22.44 21.65
N GLY A 216 0.65 21.61 21.70
CA GLY A 216 -0.69 21.95 21.23
C GLY A 216 -1.09 21.24 19.94
N ARG A 217 -2.04 21.81 19.21
CA ARG A 217 -2.55 21.27 17.96
C ARG A 217 -1.49 21.34 16.86
N PHE A 218 -1.38 20.30 16.04
CA PHE A 218 -0.53 20.28 14.85
C PHE A 218 -1.20 19.50 13.72
N ALA A 219 -0.79 19.79 12.49
CA ALA A 219 -1.28 19.09 11.31
C ALA A 219 -0.39 17.88 10.98
N ASP A 220 -0.97 16.67 10.99
CA ASP A 220 -0.29 15.41 10.68
C ASP A 220 -0.63 14.97 9.25
N PRO A 221 0.34 14.86 8.32
CA PRO A 221 0.10 14.35 6.97
C PRO A 221 0.02 12.81 6.90
N VAL A 222 0.02 12.11 8.04
CA VAL A 222 -0.03 10.64 8.07
C VAL A 222 -1.45 10.14 8.34
N THR A 223 -2.10 9.68 7.28
CA THR A 223 -3.41 9.02 7.31
C THR A 223 -3.24 7.57 7.75
N ARG A 224 -3.92 7.19 8.84
CA ARG A 224 -3.96 5.81 9.35
C ARG A 224 -5.41 5.38 9.34
N MET A 225 -5.68 4.18 8.81
CA MET A 225 -7.04 3.75 8.54
C MET A 225 -7.19 2.24 8.61
N LEU A 226 -8.45 1.82 8.75
CA LEU A 226 -8.94 0.48 8.50
C LEU A 226 -9.87 0.60 7.29
N PRO A 227 -9.45 0.18 6.08
CA PRO A 227 -10.29 0.31 4.90
C PRO A 227 -11.63 -0.40 5.08
N GLU A 228 -12.70 0.27 4.65
CA GLU A 228 -14.04 -0.33 4.56
C GLU A 228 -14.08 -1.41 3.48
N THR A 229 -15.03 -2.34 3.59
CA THR A 229 -15.26 -3.33 2.54
C THR A 229 -15.82 -2.64 1.30
N GLY A 230 -15.26 -2.95 0.13
CA GLY A 230 -15.77 -2.51 -1.17
C GLY A 230 -16.05 -3.68 -2.11
N ASP A 231 -16.60 -3.39 -3.29
CA ASP A 231 -16.95 -4.41 -4.27
C ASP A 231 -15.72 -5.01 -4.97
N HIS A 232 -14.68 -4.20 -5.18
CA HIS A 232 -13.45 -4.60 -5.85
C HIS A 232 -12.70 -5.71 -5.06
N PRO A 233 -12.15 -6.76 -5.70
CA PRO A 233 -11.44 -7.85 -5.00
C PRO A 233 -10.33 -7.37 -4.05
N ILE A 234 -9.56 -6.38 -4.48
CA ILE A 234 -8.53 -5.73 -3.63
C ILE A 234 -9.16 -5.05 -2.41
N ALA A 235 -10.26 -4.32 -2.58
CA ALA A 235 -10.95 -3.64 -1.46
C ALA A 235 -11.47 -4.65 -0.43
N GLN A 236 -11.97 -5.80 -0.89
CA GLN A 236 -12.36 -6.91 -0.01
C GLN A 236 -11.14 -7.49 0.74
N ALA A 237 -10.02 -7.70 0.05
CA ALA A 237 -8.82 -8.30 0.62
C ALA A 237 -8.18 -7.44 1.72
N ILE A 238 -8.22 -6.11 1.57
CA ILE A 238 -7.62 -5.16 2.54
C ILE A 238 -8.58 -4.71 3.64
N SER A 239 -9.85 -5.12 3.57
CA SER A 239 -10.88 -4.65 4.48
C SER A 239 -10.54 -4.99 5.94
N GLY A 240 -10.60 -3.98 6.81
CA GLY A 240 -10.31 -4.14 8.23
C GLY A 240 -8.82 -4.37 8.57
N LEU A 241 -7.91 -4.16 7.62
CA LEU A 241 -6.47 -4.23 7.85
C LEU A 241 -5.86 -2.86 8.10
N ASN A 242 -4.96 -2.79 9.09
CA ASN A 242 -4.22 -1.56 9.38
C ASN A 242 -3.46 -1.09 8.14
N THR A 243 -3.81 0.10 7.67
CA THR A 243 -3.22 0.72 6.48
C THR A 243 -2.77 2.13 6.84
N VAL A 244 -1.64 2.55 6.27
CA VAL A 244 -1.09 3.89 6.42
C VAL A 244 -0.75 4.47 5.05
N MET A 245 -1.04 5.75 4.86
CA MET A 245 -0.59 6.53 3.72
C MET A 245 -0.03 7.84 4.23
N THR A 246 1.15 8.23 3.76
CA THR A 246 1.67 9.57 4.03
C THR A 246 1.29 10.50 2.90
N TRP A 247 0.90 11.73 3.24
CA TRP A 247 0.51 12.76 2.28
C TRP A 247 -0.55 12.24 1.32
N ALA A 248 -1.64 11.72 1.89
CA ALA A 248 -2.69 11.09 1.13
C ALA A 248 -3.35 12.12 0.20
N ILE A 249 -3.57 11.76 -1.06
CA ILE A 249 -4.20 12.61 -2.07
C ILE A 249 -5.62 12.10 -2.32
N PRO A 250 -6.65 12.94 -2.15
CA PRO A 250 -8.01 12.60 -2.55
C PRO A 250 -8.10 12.27 -4.04
N LEU A 251 -8.76 11.16 -4.35
CA LEU A 251 -9.14 10.76 -5.70
C LEU A 251 -10.63 10.99 -5.90
N GLU A 252 -11.00 11.31 -7.13
CA GLU A 252 -12.38 11.32 -7.59
C GLU A 252 -12.55 10.31 -8.71
N ILE A 253 -13.68 9.60 -8.70
CA ILE A 253 -14.04 8.62 -9.72
C ILE A 253 -15.24 9.15 -10.48
N GLN A 254 -15.06 9.36 -11.77
CA GLN A 254 -16.07 9.90 -12.67
C GLN A 254 -16.56 8.80 -13.63
N PRO A 255 -17.88 8.63 -13.80
CA PRO A 255 -18.43 7.68 -14.76
C PRO A 255 -17.90 7.95 -16.16
N THR A 256 -17.16 6.98 -16.72
CA THR A 256 -16.53 7.09 -18.04
C THR A 256 -16.98 5.93 -18.92
N PRO A 257 -17.52 6.18 -20.13
CA PRO A 257 -18.01 5.11 -21.00
C PRO A 257 -16.94 4.06 -21.32
N GLY A 258 -17.26 2.79 -21.09
CA GLY A 258 -16.35 1.67 -21.36
C GLY A 258 -15.24 1.47 -20.33
N VAL A 259 -15.29 2.17 -19.21
CA VAL A 259 -14.36 2.02 -18.07
C VAL A 259 -15.16 1.65 -16.82
N ASP A 260 -14.71 0.60 -16.13
CA ASP A 260 -15.18 0.25 -14.78
C ASP A 260 -14.14 0.73 -13.77
N ALA A 261 -14.43 1.84 -13.08
CA ALA A 261 -13.56 2.43 -12.09
C ALA A 261 -14.20 2.32 -10.70
N GLN A 262 -13.43 1.78 -9.75
CA GLN A 262 -13.90 1.45 -8.41
C GLN A 262 -12.91 1.90 -7.33
N PRO A 263 -13.42 2.38 -6.19
CA PRO A 263 -12.58 2.76 -5.06
C PRO A 263 -12.01 1.51 -4.36
N LEU A 264 -10.71 1.53 -4.08
CA LEU A 264 -10.01 0.47 -3.35
C LEU A 264 -9.86 0.80 -1.87
N VAL A 265 -9.55 2.05 -1.57
CA VAL A 265 -9.40 2.56 -0.20
C VAL A 265 -10.30 3.78 -0.04
N LYS A 266 -11.22 3.69 0.91
CA LYS A 266 -12.05 4.81 1.36
C LYS A 266 -11.85 5.05 2.85
N ILE A 267 -11.92 6.31 3.23
CA ILE A 267 -12.05 6.72 4.64
C ILE A 267 -13.24 7.64 4.80
N VAL A 268 -13.86 7.57 5.97
CA VAL A 268 -14.89 8.53 6.40
C VAL A 268 -14.20 9.86 6.71
N GLY A 269 -14.78 10.96 6.22
CA GLY A 269 -14.34 12.31 6.55
C GLY A 269 -14.84 12.73 7.92
N ASP A 270 -14.07 13.59 8.60
CA ASP A 270 -14.42 14.16 9.88
C ASP A 270 -14.00 15.63 9.95
N GLU A 271 -14.38 16.32 11.02
CA GLU A 271 -14.01 17.73 11.22
C GLU A 271 -12.50 17.95 11.42
N GLN A 272 -11.73 16.88 11.68
CA GLN A 272 -10.30 16.93 11.92
C GLN A 272 -9.49 16.67 10.66
N THR A 273 -10.12 16.27 9.56
CA THR A 273 -9.47 15.90 8.30
C THR A 273 -9.87 16.86 7.21
N TRP A 274 -8.90 17.43 6.51
CA TRP A 274 -9.14 18.34 5.39
C TRP A 274 -8.06 18.20 4.31
N GLY A 275 -8.41 18.55 3.08
CA GLY A 275 -7.44 18.75 2.00
C GLY A 275 -6.81 20.13 2.11
N GLU A 276 -5.53 20.17 2.44
CA GLU A 276 -4.77 21.40 2.72
C GLU A 276 -4.23 22.05 1.44
N SER A 277 -4.64 23.28 1.17
CA SER A 277 -4.16 24.06 0.03
C SER A 277 -2.74 24.63 0.19
N SER A 278 -2.31 24.92 1.43
CA SER A 278 -1.04 25.57 1.75
C SER A 278 0.00 24.61 2.37
N TRP A 279 0.08 23.41 1.82
CA TRP A 279 0.86 22.28 2.34
C TRP A 279 2.39 22.39 2.19
N LEU A 280 2.89 23.23 1.26
CA LEU A 280 4.30 23.24 0.84
C LEU A 280 5.28 23.52 1.98
N THR A 281 4.91 24.41 2.92
CA THR A 281 5.73 24.73 4.09
C THR A 281 5.91 23.52 5.00
N LEU A 282 4.87 22.70 5.15
CA LEU A 282 4.89 21.48 5.94
C LEU A 282 5.66 20.36 5.24
N TRP A 283 5.55 20.26 3.91
CA TRP A 283 6.23 19.25 3.08
C TRP A 283 7.75 19.30 3.18
N ARG A 284 8.33 20.50 3.08
CA ARG A 284 9.79 20.73 3.12
C ARG A 284 10.43 20.44 4.48
N ARG A 285 9.63 20.22 5.53
CA ARG A 285 10.13 19.92 6.87
C ARG A 285 10.21 18.41 7.11
N ASN A 286 11.20 17.99 7.89
CA ASN A 286 11.27 16.61 8.38
C ASN A 286 10.18 16.32 9.43
N ASN A 287 9.82 15.05 9.62
CA ASN A 287 8.71 14.65 10.49
C ASN A 287 8.82 15.17 11.93
N GLN A 288 10.01 15.17 12.52
CA GLN A 288 10.21 15.60 13.93
C GLN A 288 10.00 17.11 14.11
N SER A 289 10.43 17.92 13.14
CA SER A 289 10.29 19.38 13.20
C SER A 289 8.87 19.87 12.92
N ARG A 290 8.01 19.05 12.28
CA ARG A 290 6.62 19.42 11.97
C ARG A 290 5.80 19.65 13.24
N GLN A 291 5.97 18.83 14.27
CA GLN A 291 5.16 18.92 15.51
C GLN A 291 5.42 20.20 16.32
N VAL A 292 6.61 20.80 16.15
CA VAL A 292 7.04 22.00 16.87
C VAL A 292 7.09 23.24 15.96
N MET A 293 6.58 23.12 14.73
CA MET A 293 6.59 24.22 13.77
C MET A 293 5.68 25.35 14.27
N PRO A 294 6.16 26.61 14.28
CA PRO A 294 5.31 27.77 14.51
C PRO A 294 4.35 27.95 13.33
N ASN A 295 3.10 28.35 13.59
CA ASN A 295 2.04 28.52 12.58
C ASN A 295 1.69 27.20 11.88
N GLN A 296 1.08 26.28 12.63
CA GLN A 296 0.52 25.05 12.08
C GLN A 296 -0.57 25.37 11.05
N PRO A 297 -0.65 24.62 9.93
CA PRO A 297 -1.79 24.70 9.05
C PRO A 297 -3.07 24.43 9.83
N VAL A 298 -4.08 25.24 9.58
CA VAL A 298 -5.41 25.13 10.16
C VAL A 298 -6.41 25.25 9.02
N PHE A 299 -7.49 24.47 9.10
CA PHE A 299 -8.50 24.46 8.06
C PHE A 299 -9.01 25.87 7.73
N ASN A 300 -8.93 26.24 6.46
CA ASN A 300 -9.47 27.46 5.90
C ASN A 300 -10.57 27.16 4.89
N ALA A 301 -11.81 27.50 5.25
CA ALA A 301 -12.99 27.23 4.43
C ALA A 301 -13.00 27.92 3.05
N SER A 302 -12.16 28.94 2.80
CA SER A 302 -12.08 29.57 1.47
C SER A 302 -11.29 28.73 0.46
N ASP A 303 -10.28 28.00 0.90
CA ASP A 303 -9.26 27.43 0.02
C ASP A 303 -9.10 25.91 0.18
N ASP A 304 -9.41 25.38 1.36
CA ASP A 304 -9.27 23.97 1.72
C ASP A 304 -10.54 23.17 1.43
N LEU A 305 -10.38 21.84 1.35
CA LEU A 305 -11.48 20.91 1.10
C LEU A 305 -11.89 20.15 2.35
N ARG A 306 -13.20 19.96 2.51
CA ARG A 306 -13.79 18.98 3.43
C ARG A 306 -14.87 18.21 2.70
N HIS A 307 -14.84 16.89 2.89
CA HIS A 307 -15.82 15.96 2.33
C HIS A 307 -16.19 14.93 3.40
N ASP A 308 -17.39 14.36 3.27
CA ASP A 308 -17.90 13.31 4.16
C ASP A 308 -17.17 11.98 3.99
N ALA A 309 -16.49 11.79 2.85
CA ALA A 309 -15.68 10.62 2.56
C ALA A 309 -14.56 10.98 1.58
N TRP A 310 -13.46 10.23 1.67
CA TRP A 310 -12.29 10.40 0.82
C TRP A 310 -11.91 9.07 0.18
N VAL A 311 -11.73 9.05 -1.13
CA VAL A 311 -11.12 7.91 -1.84
C VAL A 311 -9.62 8.16 -1.93
N LEU A 312 -8.82 7.21 -1.46
CA LEU A 312 -7.35 7.35 -1.40
C LEU A 312 -6.62 6.37 -2.34
N ALA A 313 -7.32 5.35 -2.81
CA ALA A 313 -6.85 4.48 -3.89
C ALA A 313 -8.04 4.03 -4.74
N ALA A 314 -7.83 3.89 -6.03
CA ALA A 314 -8.84 3.47 -7.01
C ALA A 314 -8.23 2.50 -8.03
N GLY A 315 -9.03 1.54 -8.47
CA GLY A 315 -8.73 0.62 -9.56
C GLY A 315 -9.65 0.94 -10.73
N ALA A 316 -9.14 0.83 -11.96
CA ALA A 316 -9.94 1.00 -13.16
C ALA A 316 -9.57 -0.03 -14.22
N GLU A 317 -10.58 -0.59 -14.88
CA GLU A 317 -10.44 -1.55 -15.96
C GLU A 317 -11.20 -1.08 -17.20
N ARG A 318 -10.60 -1.27 -18.38
CA ARG A 318 -11.25 -1.04 -19.67
C ARG A 318 -10.79 -2.04 -20.72
N THR A 319 -11.54 -2.15 -21.82
CA THR A 319 -11.07 -2.89 -23.00
C THR A 319 -10.24 -1.96 -23.89
N PHE A 320 -9.00 -2.34 -24.19
CA PHE A 320 -8.10 -1.64 -25.10
C PHE A 320 -7.51 -2.62 -26.12
N ALA A 321 -7.68 -2.34 -27.41
CA ALA A 321 -7.24 -3.23 -28.51
C ALA A 321 -7.69 -4.70 -28.36
N GLY A 322 -8.87 -4.93 -27.77
CA GLY A 322 -9.44 -6.27 -27.54
C GLY A 322 -8.89 -7.01 -26.32
N GLN A 323 -8.06 -6.36 -25.50
CA GLN A 323 -7.52 -6.91 -24.25
C GLN A 323 -7.96 -6.06 -23.06
N SER A 324 -7.95 -6.65 -21.85
CA SER A 324 -8.17 -5.90 -20.62
C SER A 324 -6.95 -5.04 -20.30
N GLN A 325 -7.18 -3.75 -20.12
CA GLN A 325 -6.19 -2.79 -19.64
C GLN A 325 -6.62 -2.29 -18.26
N ARG A 326 -5.72 -2.44 -17.28
CA ARG A 326 -5.97 -2.17 -15.87
C ARG A 326 -5.03 -1.09 -15.32
N LEU A 327 -5.59 -0.24 -14.46
CA LEU A 327 -4.90 0.85 -13.80
C LEU A 327 -5.20 0.80 -12.30
N ILE A 328 -4.17 0.97 -11.47
CA ILE A 328 -4.35 1.28 -10.05
C ILE A 328 -3.73 2.65 -9.77
N VAL A 329 -4.47 3.50 -9.07
CA VAL A 329 -4.02 4.82 -8.64
C VAL A 329 -4.04 4.84 -7.13
N VAL A 330 -2.91 5.17 -6.52
CA VAL A 330 -2.78 5.37 -5.07
C VAL A 330 -2.42 6.83 -4.83
N GLY A 331 -3.32 7.55 -4.16
CA GLY A 331 -3.10 8.93 -3.74
C GLY A 331 -2.17 9.00 -2.55
N SER A 332 -0.88 8.79 -2.78
CA SER A 332 0.21 8.94 -1.80
C SER A 332 1.54 8.94 -2.56
N ASN A 333 2.61 9.42 -1.95
CA ASN A 333 3.95 9.18 -2.48
C ASN A 333 4.28 7.67 -2.44
N ALA A 334 4.97 7.15 -3.46
CA ALA A 334 5.22 5.70 -3.57
C ALA A 334 5.87 5.11 -2.30
N ILE A 335 6.89 5.78 -1.77
CA ILE A 335 7.63 5.36 -0.57
C ILE A 335 6.73 5.33 0.67
N GLY A 336 5.75 6.25 0.77
CA GLY A 336 4.91 6.44 1.96
C GLY A 336 3.76 5.46 2.12
N TRP A 337 3.61 4.51 1.19
CA TRP A 337 2.66 3.42 1.32
C TRP A 337 3.23 2.05 0.89
N SER A 338 4.25 2.03 0.02
CA SER A 338 4.82 0.79 -0.55
C SER A 338 6.33 0.64 -0.37
N GLY A 339 7.02 1.61 0.24
CA GLY A 339 8.45 1.51 0.52
C GLY A 339 8.76 0.58 1.70
N ASP A 340 10.06 0.25 1.87
CA ASP A 340 10.55 -0.64 2.92
C ASP A 340 10.11 -0.19 4.31
N ALA A 341 10.12 1.11 4.60
CA ALA A 341 9.69 1.65 5.90
C ALA A 341 8.23 1.29 6.27
N ILE A 342 7.39 1.04 5.27
CA ILE A 342 5.97 0.69 5.44
C ILE A 342 5.76 -0.81 5.33
N LEU A 343 6.29 -1.44 4.29
CA LEU A 343 6.03 -2.86 4.00
C LEU A 343 6.89 -3.81 4.86
N ALA A 344 8.12 -3.43 5.15
CA ALA A 344 9.09 -4.28 5.87
C ALA A 344 9.51 -3.71 7.25
N GLY A 345 9.41 -2.38 7.43
CA GLY A 345 9.93 -1.63 8.57
C GLY A 345 9.05 -1.64 9.82
N GLY A 346 7.91 -2.32 9.80
CA GLY A 346 7.00 -2.39 10.93
C GLY A 346 6.73 -3.83 11.34
N SER A 347 7.58 -4.42 12.15
CA SER A 347 7.17 -5.59 12.95
C SER A 347 6.58 -5.06 14.25
N GLN A 348 5.35 -5.46 14.58
CA GLN A 348 4.74 -5.20 15.88
C GLN A 348 4.42 -6.51 16.57
N VAL A 349 4.52 -6.52 17.90
CA VAL A 349 4.11 -7.68 18.70
C VAL A 349 2.66 -7.48 19.13
N VAL A 350 1.78 -8.36 18.69
CA VAL A 350 0.36 -8.41 19.08
C VAL A 350 0.10 -9.80 19.64
N ASP A 351 -0.39 -9.88 20.88
CA ASP A 351 -0.69 -11.15 21.57
C ASP A 351 0.48 -12.17 21.54
N GLY A 352 1.71 -11.68 21.69
CA GLY A 352 2.90 -12.52 21.64
C GLY A 352 3.19 -13.10 20.25
N ARG A 353 2.75 -12.43 19.17
CA ARG A 353 3.07 -12.77 17.77
C ARG A 353 3.66 -11.56 17.05
N ILE A 354 4.66 -11.77 16.22
CA ILE A 354 5.20 -10.73 15.35
C ILE A 354 4.29 -10.63 14.12
N THR A 355 3.68 -9.47 13.91
CA THR A 355 2.83 -9.17 12.73
C THR A 355 3.35 -7.93 12.01
N THR A 356 3.04 -7.82 10.72
CA THR A 356 3.32 -6.59 9.98
C THR A 356 2.42 -5.47 10.53
N ARG A 357 3.03 -4.34 10.89
CA ARG A 357 2.35 -3.17 11.48
C ARG A 357 1.26 -2.62 10.56
N TRP A 358 1.53 -2.67 9.27
CA TRP A 358 0.68 -2.15 8.21
C TRP A 358 0.33 -3.26 7.21
N SER A 359 -0.29 -4.34 7.72
CA SER A 359 -0.66 -5.50 6.90
C SER A 359 -1.59 -5.15 5.72
N GLY A 360 -2.35 -4.06 5.83
CA GLY A 360 -3.19 -3.55 4.74
C GLY A 360 -2.38 -2.97 3.59
N ASN A 361 -1.24 -2.31 3.84
CA ASN A 361 -0.34 -1.83 2.79
C ASN A 361 0.31 -2.98 2.02
N GLN A 362 0.76 -4.01 2.74
CA GLN A 362 1.33 -5.21 2.12
C GLN A 362 0.29 -5.91 1.24
N THR A 363 -0.91 -6.12 1.77
CA THR A 363 -2.01 -6.76 1.02
C THR A 363 -2.44 -5.90 -0.17
N LEU A 364 -2.52 -4.57 -0.01
CA LEU A 364 -2.82 -3.63 -1.10
C LEU A 364 -1.79 -3.76 -2.22
N PHE A 365 -0.51 -3.72 -1.88
CA PHE A 365 0.57 -3.75 -2.87
C PHE A 365 0.61 -5.07 -3.64
N GLU A 366 0.56 -6.20 -2.93
CA GLU A 366 0.62 -7.53 -3.55
C GLU A 366 -0.62 -7.83 -4.40
N SER A 367 -1.81 -7.50 -3.88
CA SER A 367 -3.07 -7.69 -4.61
C SER A 367 -3.15 -6.78 -5.83
N SER A 368 -2.55 -5.58 -5.76
CA SER A 368 -2.44 -4.68 -6.90
C SER A 368 -1.62 -5.31 -8.03
N ILE A 369 -0.46 -5.90 -7.70
CA ILE A 369 0.39 -6.57 -8.70
C ILE A 369 -0.34 -7.77 -9.31
N ALA A 370 -0.98 -8.60 -8.49
CA ALA A 370 -1.73 -9.76 -8.95
C ALA A 370 -2.89 -9.37 -9.88
N TRP A 371 -3.67 -8.36 -9.49
CA TRP A 371 -4.79 -7.86 -10.31
C TRP A 371 -4.31 -7.27 -11.64
N LEU A 372 -3.26 -6.45 -11.62
CA LEU A 372 -2.68 -5.89 -12.85
C LEU A 372 -2.05 -6.96 -13.76
N ALA A 373 -1.67 -8.11 -13.20
CA ALA A 373 -1.15 -9.25 -13.95
C ALA A 373 -2.24 -10.19 -14.50
N GLY A 374 -3.54 -9.91 -14.27
CA GLY A 374 -4.63 -10.80 -14.67
C GLY A 374 -4.78 -12.04 -13.78
N MET A 375 -4.29 -11.98 -12.54
CA MET A 375 -4.28 -13.08 -11.58
C MET A 375 -5.33 -12.87 -10.48
N ASP A 376 -6.56 -12.57 -10.87
CA ASP A 376 -7.66 -12.24 -9.95
C ASP A 376 -7.92 -13.35 -8.93
N ASP A 377 -7.78 -14.62 -9.32
CA ASP A 377 -7.94 -15.79 -8.45
C ASP A 377 -6.91 -15.86 -7.31
N LEU A 378 -5.79 -15.14 -7.43
CA LEU A 378 -4.75 -15.07 -6.39
C LEU A 378 -5.01 -13.93 -5.39
N ILE A 379 -6.01 -13.08 -5.63
CA ILE A 379 -6.40 -12.01 -4.70
C ILE A 379 -7.24 -12.64 -3.59
N ALA A 380 -6.57 -13.01 -2.51
CA ALA A 380 -7.21 -13.47 -1.28
C ALA A 380 -6.83 -12.53 -0.12
N PRO A 381 -7.67 -12.42 0.92
CA PRO A 381 -7.25 -11.81 2.17
C PRO A 381 -5.98 -12.54 2.66
N GLY A 382 -4.87 -11.82 2.83
CA GLY A 382 -3.59 -12.41 3.19
C GLY A 382 -3.69 -13.25 4.47
N THR A 383 -2.84 -14.27 4.64
CA THR A 383 -2.86 -15.13 5.84
C THR A 383 -2.72 -14.33 7.14
N GLN A 384 -2.02 -13.19 7.11
CA GLN A 384 -1.91 -12.27 8.24
C GLN A 384 -3.24 -11.57 8.61
N ALA A 385 -4.14 -11.36 7.64
CA ALA A 385 -5.46 -10.75 7.84
C ALA A 385 -6.36 -11.56 8.77
N ARG A 386 -6.20 -12.89 8.79
CA ARG A 386 -7.01 -13.79 9.63
C ARG A 386 -6.56 -13.86 11.08
N THR A 387 -5.42 -13.25 11.42
CA THR A 387 -4.74 -13.50 12.69
C THR A 387 -5.08 -12.52 13.80
N ILE A 388 -5.74 -11.40 13.48
CA ILE A 388 -6.17 -10.40 14.46
C ILE A 388 -7.69 -10.40 14.45
N ALA A 389 -8.31 -10.71 15.59
CA ALA A 389 -9.73 -10.48 15.77
C ALA A 389 -9.97 -8.96 15.78
N THR A 390 -10.17 -8.36 14.61
CA THR A 390 -10.54 -6.96 14.53
C THR A 390 -11.96 -6.85 15.06
N ILE A 391 -12.13 -6.23 16.23
CA ILE A 391 -13.46 -5.85 16.73
C ILE A 391 -14.05 -4.95 15.64
N LYS A 392 -15.16 -5.39 15.03
CA LYS A 392 -15.85 -4.58 14.02
C LYS A 392 -16.13 -3.19 14.62
N PRO A 393 -15.99 -2.11 13.84
CA PRO A 393 -16.38 -0.79 14.32
C PRO A 393 -17.82 -0.86 14.81
N LEU A 394 -18.00 -0.64 16.11
CA LEU A 394 -19.30 -0.64 16.75
C LEU A 394 -20.02 0.64 16.33
N ASP A 395 -21.26 0.53 15.91
CA ASP A 395 -22.05 1.73 15.62
C ASP A 395 -22.28 2.57 16.90
N ALA A 396 -22.68 3.83 16.75
CA ALA A 396 -22.87 4.73 17.89
C ALA A 396 -23.90 4.20 18.92
N GLN A 397 -24.87 3.41 18.46
CA GLN A 397 -25.89 2.80 19.31
C GLN A 397 -25.31 1.62 20.11
N GLN A 398 -24.49 0.77 19.49
CA GLN A 398 -23.75 -0.32 20.13
C GLN A 398 -22.78 0.22 21.17
N TYR A 399 -22.08 1.33 20.86
CA TYR A 399 -21.23 2.02 21.83
C TYR A 399 -22.02 2.51 23.05
N SER A 400 -23.19 3.12 22.82
CA SER A 400 -24.06 3.61 23.89
C SER A 400 -24.57 2.46 24.76
N VAL A 401 -25.03 1.37 24.14
CA VAL A 401 -25.53 0.17 24.84
C VAL A 401 -24.43 -0.47 25.68
N ILE A 402 -23.24 -0.69 25.12
CA ILE A 402 -22.09 -1.24 25.87
C ILE A 402 -21.72 -0.33 27.03
N ARG A 403 -21.71 0.99 26.82
CA ARG A 403 -21.41 1.96 27.87
C ARG A 403 -22.43 1.91 29.02
N TRP A 404 -23.73 1.78 28.71
CA TRP A 404 -24.77 1.65 29.73
C TRP A 404 -24.73 0.30 30.46
N ILE A 405 -24.44 -0.79 29.75
CA ILE A 405 -24.25 -2.10 30.36
C ILE A 405 -23.07 -2.09 31.34
N LEU A 406 -21.96 -1.46 30.97
CA LEU A 406 -20.77 -1.39 31.83
C LEU A 406 -20.96 -0.42 33.00
N LEU A 407 -21.56 0.75 32.79
CA LEU A 407 -21.75 1.78 33.83
C LEU A 407 -22.87 1.46 34.80
N ALA A 408 -24.00 0.95 34.32
CA ALA A 408 -25.20 0.73 35.14
C ALA A 408 -25.57 -0.75 35.26
N GLY A 409 -25.39 -1.53 34.18
CA GLY A 409 -25.73 -2.95 34.16
C GLY A 409 -24.90 -3.77 35.13
N LEU A 410 -23.57 -3.67 35.08
CA LEU A 410 -22.68 -4.46 35.94
C LEU A 410 -22.81 -4.09 37.43
N PRO A 411 -22.76 -2.80 37.83
CA PRO A 411 -22.98 -2.42 39.22
C PRO A 411 -24.39 -2.75 39.71
N GLY A 412 -25.41 -2.59 38.86
CA GLY A 412 -26.78 -2.95 39.16
C GLY A 412 -26.96 -4.46 39.40
N LEU A 413 -26.33 -5.30 38.56
CA LEU A 413 -26.35 -6.75 38.72
C LEU A 413 -25.69 -7.17 40.05
N ILE A 414 -24.56 -6.55 40.40
CA ILE A 414 -23.86 -6.81 41.67
C ILE A 414 -24.76 -6.46 42.86
N LEU A 415 -25.45 -5.31 42.82
CA LEU A 415 -26.39 -4.90 43.86
C LEU A 415 -27.57 -5.86 43.98
N ILE A 416 -28.16 -6.28 42.87
CA ILE A 416 -29.29 -7.22 42.86
C ILE A 416 -28.86 -8.58 43.42
N LEU A 417 -27.70 -9.09 42.99
CA LEU A 417 -27.14 -10.35 43.51
C LEU A 417 -26.83 -10.24 45.01
N GLY A 418 -26.28 -9.12 45.47
CA GLY A 418 -26.05 -8.87 46.90
C GLY A 418 -27.34 -8.82 47.70
N MET A 419 -28.40 -8.20 47.15
CA MET A 419 -29.71 -8.12 47.79
C MET A 419 -30.40 -9.49 47.85
N ALA A 420 -30.32 -10.27 46.77
CA ALA A 420 -30.83 -11.63 46.71
C ALA A 420 -30.08 -12.58 47.67
N TYR A 421 -28.75 -12.49 47.71
CA TYR A 421 -27.93 -13.23 48.66
C TYR A 421 -28.32 -12.93 50.10
N ARG A 422 -28.51 -11.63 50.42
CA ARG A 422 -28.97 -11.19 51.74
C ARG A 422 -30.37 -11.70 52.09
N LEU A 423 -31.29 -11.82 51.12
CA LEU A 423 -32.64 -12.34 51.36
C LEU A 423 -32.68 -13.86 51.57
N ILE A 424 -31.72 -14.60 51.00
CA ILE A 424 -31.68 -16.06 51.09
C ILE A 424 -30.90 -16.53 52.33
N PHE A 425 -29.82 -15.84 52.68
CA PHE A 425 -28.86 -16.29 53.71
C PHE A 425 -28.74 -15.36 54.92
N GLY A 426 -29.40 -14.20 54.92
CA GLY A 426 -29.49 -13.28 56.06
C GLY A 426 -30.89 -13.28 56.63
#